data_AF-A0A6P8SNE9-F1
#
_entry.id   AF-A0A6P8SNE9-F1
#
_cell.length_a   1.000
_cell.length_b   1.000
_cell.length_c   1.000
_cell.angle_alpha   90.00
_cell.angle_beta   90.00
_cell.angle_gamma   90.00
#
_symmetry.space_group_name_H-M   'P 1'
#
loop_
_entity.id
_entity.type
_entity.pdbx_description
1 polymer ?
#
loop_
_entity_poly.entity_id
_entity_poly.type
_entity_poly.pdbx_seq_one_letter_code
_entity_poly.pdbx_strand_id
1 'polypeptide(L)'
;QQGEEREGEREREEREEREEREEGEEEELEEGEEGEDSDSGSLAGNVESAGENRARWSGSQHEAGRKDNDEDSHRISPSPVVHVRGLCEAVVEADLIDALEKFGSICYVMMMPFKRQALVEFSAVESADRCVSCGAKEPVYIAGQQAYFNYSTSKRITRPTNADNPNSGNKVLLLSIQNPLYPITTDVLYTVCNPIGSVLRIVIFKRNGIQAMVEFESVQCAQKAKAALNGADIYAGCCTLKIEYARPTRLNVITNDNESWDYTKPYLVRRDRGKGRQRQAILGEHPSSYSDNGYGPPCPLLPLPGSSRYKMSSVDVPDMVSYPLPQSSSSYSGHTPSSVAMVSGLHSSKMNCTRIFNLFCLYGNIEKVKFMKSVPGTALVEMGDEYAVDRAITHLNSIKVFGKRLNVCVSKQHAVIPSQVFELEDGSSSYKDFAMTRNNRFSSAGQASKNIIQPPSAVLHYYNVPPCISQDHLLRLCTEHDVPGFVKFKMFDAKPSSKTISGLLEFDSKTEAVEVLTVLNHYQIRIPNGSNPYTLKLCFSTSSHL
;
A
#
# COMPACT_ATOMS: atom_id res chain seq x y z
N GLN A 1 -30.86 -36.92 7.33
CA GLN A 1 -30.28 -37.18 6.01
C GLN A 1 -29.90 -35.86 5.32
N GLN A 2 -30.81 -35.10 4.67
CA GLN A 2 -30.40 -33.84 3.98
C GLN A 2 -29.85 -32.70 4.88
N GLY A 3 -30.04 -32.77 6.21
CA GLY A 3 -29.40 -31.83 7.15
C GLY A 3 -27.96 -32.21 7.49
N GLU A 4 -27.72 -33.50 7.74
CA GLU A 4 -26.43 -34.05 8.19
C GLU A 4 -25.36 -33.98 7.08
N GLU A 5 -25.75 -34.12 5.80
CA GLU A 5 -24.84 -33.94 4.67
C GLU A 5 -24.28 -32.51 4.59
N ARG A 6 -25.06 -31.49 4.96
CA ARG A 6 -24.65 -30.07 4.92
C ARG A 6 -23.82 -29.63 6.11
N GLU A 7 -23.90 -30.32 7.24
CA GLU A 7 -22.97 -30.12 8.36
C GLU A 7 -21.62 -30.79 8.03
N GLY A 8 -21.64 -32.00 7.45
CA GLY A 8 -20.42 -32.70 7.01
C GLY A 8 -19.63 -31.98 5.90
N GLU A 9 -20.28 -31.23 5.00
CA GLU A 9 -19.58 -30.37 4.02
C GLU A 9 -18.90 -29.17 4.70
N ARG A 10 -19.52 -28.55 5.72
CA ARG A 10 -18.95 -27.39 6.42
C ARG A 10 -17.80 -27.75 7.34
N GLU A 11 -17.92 -28.85 8.08
CA GLU A 11 -16.80 -29.34 8.91
C GLU A 11 -15.58 -29.74 8.05
N ARG A 12 -15.80 -30.04 6.76
CA ARG A 12 -14.74 -30.29 5.80
C ARG A 12 -14.12 -29.00 5.27
N GLU A 13 -14.92 -28.00 4.89
CA GLU A 13 -14.42 -26.68 4.48
C GLU A 13 -13.65 -25.98 5.62
N GLU A 14 -14.14 -26.00 6.86
CA GLU A 14 -13.44 -25.43 8.03
C GLU A 14 -12.14 -26.17 8.37
N ARG A 15 -12.05 -27.46 8.01
CA ARG A 15 -10.83 -28.24 8.17
C ARG A 15 -9.81 -27.93 7.07
N GLU A 16 -10.25 -27.80 5.82
CA GLU A 16 -9.40 -27.40 4.69
C GLU A 16 -8.86 -25.96 4.89
N GLU A 17 -9.66 -24.99 5.36
CA GLU A 17 -9.18 -23.64 5.75
C GLU A 17 -8.18 -23.65 6.93
N ARG A 18 -8.25 -24.65 7.81
CA ARG A 18 -7.33 -24.76 8.95
C ARG A 18 -6.01 -25.41 8.56
N GLU A 19 -6.04 -26.44 7.73
CA GLU A 19 -4.84 -27.07 7.16
C GLU A 19 -4.09 -26.04 6.27
N GLU A 20 -4.78 -25.22 5.45
CA GLU A 20 -4.15 -24.10 4.70
C GLU A 20 -3.51 -23.00 5.58
N ARG A 21 -3.97 -22.83 6.83
CA ARG A 21 -3.35 -21.87 7.77
C ARG A 21 -2.12 -22.41 8.47
N GLU A 22 -2.15 -23.68 8.87
CA GLU A 22 -1.02 -24.32 9.54
C GLU A 22 0.14 -24.53 8.53
N GLU A 23 -0.14 -24.89 7.27
CA GLU A 23 0.88 -24.92 6.19
C GLU A 23 1.51 -23.53 5.92
N GLY A 24 0.75 -22.45 6.04
CA GLY A 24 1.25 -21.08 5.83
C GLY A 24 2.21 -20.58 6.91
N GLU A 25 2.15 -21.14 8.12
CA GLU A 25 3.10 -20.84 9.21
C GLU A 25 4.37 -21.70 9.11
N GLU A 26 4.30 -22.90 8.49
CA GLU A 26 5.48 -23.76 8.26
C GLU A 26 6.35 -23.28 7.07
N GLU A 27 5.78 -22.79 5.96
CA GLU A 27 6.59 -22.24 4.85
C GLU A 27 7.34 -20.94 5.22
N GLU A 28 6.79 -20.08 6.11
CA GLU A 28 7.51 -18.89 6.60
C GLU A 28 8.70 -19.24 7.53
N LEU A 29 8.74 -20.46 8.08
CA LEU A 29 9.84 -20.94 8.91
C LEU A 29 10.97 -21.58 8.08
N GLU A 30 10.65 -22.34 7.02
CA GLU A 30 11.69 -22.94 6.16
C GLU A 30 12.46 -21.90 5.30
N GLU A 31 11.85 -20.80 4.86
CA GLU A 31 12.60 -19.72 4.15
C GLU A 31 13.48 -18.86 5.08
N GLY A 32 13.44 -19.09 6.40
CA GLY A 32 14.19 -18.33 7.41
C GLY A 32 15.60 -18.85 7.73
N GLU A 33 15.95 -20.08 7.35
CA GLU A 33 17.18 -20.77 7.80
C GLU A 33 18.28 -20.97 6.73
N GLU A 34 18.49 -19.99 5.82
CA GLU A 34 19.71 -19.95 4.97
C GLU A 34 20.45 -18.61 5.08
N GLY A 35 21.13 -18.37 6.21
CA GLY A 35 22.07 -17.25 6.31
C GLY A 35 22.61 -16.91 7.70
N GLU A 36 23.65 -17.63 8.14
CA GLU A 36 24.87 -17.12 8.79
C GLU A 36 25.63 -18.27 9.47
N ASP A 37 26.88 -18.51 9.08
CA ASP A 37 27.77 -19.42 9.80
C ASP A 37 29.23 -18.95 9.74
N SER A 38 30.02 -19.31 10.76
CA SER A 38 31.43 -18.98 10.99
C SER A 38 31.84 -17.51 11.29
N ASP A 39 32.00 -17.18 12.57
CA ASP A 39 33.34 -17.27 13.19
C ASP A 39 33.24 -17.56 14.71
N SER A 40 34.29 -18.15 15.29
CA SER A 40 34.31 -18.80 16.60
C SER A 40 35.23 -18.10 17.62
N GLY A 41 34.80 -17.96 18.88
CA GLY A 41 35.46 -17.05 19.84
C GLY A 41 35.25 -17.30 21.34
N SER A 42 35.32 -18.55 21.80
CA SER A 42 35.82 -18.98 23.12
C SER A 42 35.46 -18.24 24.45
N LEU A 43 34.65 -18.93 25.26
CA LEU A 43 34.92 -19.30 26.67
C LEU A 43 34.99 -18.25 27.82
N ALA A 44 33.92 -18.27 28.63
CA ALA A 44 33.90 -18.65 30.06
C ALA A 44 34.42 -17.73 31.19
N GLY A 45 33.63 -17.69 32.28
CA GLY A 45 33.98 -17.15 33.62
C GLY A 45 32.77 -16.45 34.28
N ASN A 46 31.94 -17.14 35.08
CA ASN A 46 32.02 -17.29 36.54
C ASN A 46 31.93 -15.96 37.35
N VAL A 47 31.24 -15.84 38.49
CA VAL A 47 30.28 -16.72 39.21
C VAL A 47 29.63 -15.89 40.35
N GLU A 48 28.34 -16.13 40.68
CA GLU A 48 27.66 -15.83 41.98
C GLU A 48 27.71 -14.40 42.61
N SER A 49 26.98 -14.07 43.67
CA SER A 49 25.57 -14.31 44.07
C SER A 49 25.25 -13.47 45.33
N ALA A 50 23.98 -13.09 45.50
CA ALA A 50 23.32 -12.64 46.75
C ALA A 50 23.80 -11.36 47.48
N GLY A 51 22.87 -10.70 48.18
CA GLY A 51 23.17 -9.64 49.16
C GLY A 51 22.12 -8.51 49.24
N GLU A 52 21.14 -8.66 50.12
CA GLU A 52 20.04 -7.69 50.32
C GLU A 52 20.41 -6.46 51.20
N ASN A 53 19.45 -5.53 51.30
CA ASN A 53 19.24 -4.53 52.36
C ASN A 53 19.96 -3.15 52.32
N ARG A 54 19.30 -2.22 51.63
CA ARG A 54 18.46 -1.14 52.23
C ARG A 54 19.04 -0.28 53.39
N ALA A 55 19.18 1.02 53.08
CA ALA A 55 19.27 2.19 53.99
C ALA A 55 20.58 2.34 54.81
N ARG A 56 21.00 3.54 55.25
CA ARG A 56 20.33 4.86 55.36
C ARG A 56 21.39 5.99 55.37
N TRP A 57 21.03 7.21 54.96
CA TRP A 57 21.95 8.37 54.97
C TRP A 57 22.31 8.89 56.37
N SER A 58 23.55 9.34 56.50
CA SER A 58 24.06 10.44 57.35
C SER A 58 25.20 11.13 56.56
N GLY A 59 25.55 12.42 56.72
CA GLY A 59 24.95 13.52 57.48
C GLY A 59 26.00 14.64 57.69
N SER A 60 25.66 15.91 57.40
CA SER A 60 26.52 17.12 57.53
C SER A 60 27.76 17.20 56.59
N GLN A 61 28.33 18.37 56.25
CA GLN A 61 27.94 19.80 56.22
C GLN A 61 29.04 20.55 55.41
N HIS A 62 28.71 21.65 54.69
CA HIS A 62 29.54 22.85 54.33
C HIS A 62 31.03 22.67 53.93
N GLU A 63 31.63 23.35 52.92
CA GLU A 63 31.38 24.70 52.40
C GLU A 63 32.07 24.96 51.04
N ALA A 64 31.53 25.90 50.25
CA ALA A 64 32.11 26.74 49.17
C ALA A 64 33.33 26.29 48.30
N GLY A 65 33.13 26.21 46.96
CA GLY A 65 34.24 26.27 45.99
C GLY A 65 33.92 25.99 44.50
N ARG A 66 33.44 27.00 43.75
CA ARG A 66 33.43 27.16 42.25
C ARG A 66 34.09 26.00 41.45
N LYS A 67 33.38 25.19 40.66
CA LYS A 67 32.89 25.40 39.26
C LYS A 67 32.26 24.07 38.76
N ASP A 68 31.45 23.93 37.72
CA ASP A 68 30.65 24.79 36.81
C ASP A 68 29.53 23.89 36.19
N ASN A 69 28.44 24.47 35.66
CA ASN A 69 27.46 23.91 34.70
C ASN A 69 26.97 22.44 34.80
N ASP A 70 25.76 22.21 35.35
CA ASP A 70 24.82 21.18 34.84
C ASP A 70 23.34 21.42 35.22
N GLU A 71 22.74 22.55 34.80
CA GLU A 71 21.29 22.80 34.94
C GLU A 71 20.71 23.62 33.77
N ASP A 72 20.35 22.98 32.65
CA ASP A 72 19.20 23.45 31.83
C ASP A 72 18.68 22.37 30.86
N SER A 73 17.93 21.41 31.41
CA SER A 73 17.07 20.52 30.62
C SER A 73 15.80 20.21 31.40
N HIS A 74 14.64 20.36 30.74
CA HIS A 74 13.26 20.12 31.24
C HIS A 74 12.42 21.31 31.78
N ARG A 75 12.61 22.54 31.30
CA ARG A 75 11.52 23.55 31.34
C ARG A 75 10.59 23.45 30.13
N ILE A 76 9.57 22.59 30.23
CA ILE A 76 8.40 22.63 29.32
C ILE A 76 7.58 23.88 29.69
N SER A 77 7.23 24.70 28.69
CA SER A 77 6.44 25.92 28.91
C SER A 77 5.07 25.62 29.55
N PRO A 78 4.57 26.48 30.46
CA PRO A 78 3.27 26.29 31.09
C PRO A 78 2.14 26.03 30.09
N SER A 79 1.30 25.05 30.42
CA SER A 79 0.21 24.55 29.60
C SER A 79 -1.00 24.24 30.49
N PRO A 80 -2.25 24.48 30.06
CA PRO A 80 -3.43 24.09 30.82
C PRO A 80 -3.62 22.57 30.89
N VAL A 81 -2.82 21.79 30.14
CA VAL A 81 -2.82 20.32 30.22
C VAL A 81 -1.64 19.83 31.05
N VAL A 82 -1.93 19.06 32.09
CA VAL A 82 -0.95 18.40 32.96
C VAL A 82 -0.80 16.94 32.55
N HIS A 83 0.44 16.46 32.51
CA HIS A 83 0.77 15.05 32.33
C HIS A 83 1.02 14.42 33.70
N VAL A 84 0.19 13.44 34.05
CA VAL A 84 0.26 12.68 35.30
C VAL A 84 0.92 11.33 35.02
N ARG A 85 1.91 10.94 35.84
CA ARG A 85 2.67 9.69 35.71
C ARG A 85 2.73 8.93 37.03
N GLY A 86 2.98 7.62 36.97
CA GLY A 86 3.16 6.79 38.16
C GLY A 86 1.85 6.27 38.74
N LEU A 87 0.76 6.27 37.97
CA LEU A 87 -0.56 5.81 38.43
C LEU A 87 -0.55 4.30 38.72
N CYS A 88 -1.37 3.86 39.68
CA CYS A 88 -1.65 2.45 39.87
C CYS A 88 -2.50 1.91 38.69
N GLU A 89 -2.44 0.61 38.44
CA GLU A 89 -3.14 -0.06 37.34
C GLU A 89 -4.67 -0.05 37.51
N ALA A 90 -5.15 0.07 38.76
CA ALA A 90 -6.56 0.17 39.10
C ALA A 90 -7.13 1.61 39.06
N VAL A 91 -6.31 2.63 38.74
CA VAL A 91 -6.77 4.04 38.73
C VAL A 91 -7.77 4.30 37.60
N VAL A 92 -8.93 4.84 37.95
CA VAL A 92 -9.96 5.28 37.01
C VAL A 92 -10.01 6.80 36.88
N GLU A 93 -10.77 7.30 35.91
CA GLU A 93 -10.96 8.74 35.68
C GLU A 93 -11.50 9.48 36.93
N ALA A 94 -12.41 8.85 37.67
CA ALA A 94 -13.00 9.42 38.88
C ALA A 94 -11.95 9.73 39.98
N ASP A 95 -10.96 8.86 40.18
CA ASP A 95 -9.89 9.06 41.16
C ASP A 95 -9.01 10.27 40.83
N LEU A 96 -8.79 10.51 39.53
CA LEU A 96 -8.05 11.68 39.03
C LEU A 96 -8.85 12.97 39.15
N ILE A 97 -10.18 12.91 38.99
CA ILE A 97 -11.05 14.06 39.20
C ILE A 97 -11.05 14.44 40.69
N ASP A 98 -11.37 13.50 41.58
CA ASP A 98 -11.42 13.73 43.03
C ASP A 98 -10.07 14.23 43.59
N ALA A 99 -8.95 13.62 43.16
CA ALA A 99 -7.63 14.02 43.65
C ALA A 99 -7.18 15.42 43.17
N LEU A 100 -7.67 15.91 42.03
CA LEU A 100 -7.13 17.08 41.32
C LEU A 100 -8.10 18.27 41.18
N GLU A 101 -9.40 18.08 41.37
CA GLU A 101 -10.41 19.16 41.33
C GLU A 101 -10.09 20.30 42.31
N LYS A 102 -9.45 19.98 43.44
CA LYS A 102 -8.93 20.96 44.42
C LYS A 102 -7.96 22.00 43.85
N PHE A 103 -7.32 21.73 42.70
CA PHE A 103 -6.45 22.69 42.03
C PHE A 103 -7.19 23.60 41.04
N GLY A 104 -8.37 23.18 40.57
CA GLY A 104 -9.28 23.92 39.71
C GLY A 104 -10.17 23.01 38.87
N SER A 105 -11.19 23.59 38.23
CA SER A 105 -12.14 22.85 37.40
C SER A 105 -11.45 22.13 36.23
N ILE A 106 -11.70 20.82 36.15
CA ILE A 106 -11.18 19.93 35.11
C ILE A 106 -12.15 19.95 33.93
N CYS A 107 -11.61 20.16 32.72
CA CYS A 107 -12.37 20.17 31.47
C CYS A 107 -12.37 18.83 30.75
N TYR A 108 -11.32 18.01 30.91
CA TYR A 108 -11.21 16.70 30.28
C TYR A 108 -10.08 15.85 30.88
N VAL A 109 -10.27 14.53 30.95
CA VAL A 109 -9.22 13.55 31.34
C VAL A 109 -9.03 12.53 30.21
N MET A 110 -7.78 12.14 29.95
CA MET A 110 -7.43 11.08 28.99
C MET A 110 -6.49 10.08 29.65
N MET A 111 -6.99 8.86 29.84
CA MET A 111 -6.24 7.76 30.46
C MET A 111 -5.27 7.10 29.47
N MET A 112 -4.10 6.68 29.97
CA MET A 112 -3.14 5.83 29.25
C MET A 112 -2.73 4.65 30.16
N PRO A 113 -3.63 3.67 30.41
CA PRO A 113 -3.42 2.63 31.43
C PRO A 113 -2.16 1.79 31.19
N PHE A 114 -1.92 1.37 29.94
CA PHE A 114 -0.73 0.63 29.51
C PHE A 114 0.61 1.34 29.78
N LYS A 115 0.59 2.64 30.11
CA LYS A 115 1.78 3.43 30.47
C LYS A 115 1.74 3.95 31.91
N ARG A 116 0.70 3.61 32.68
CA ARG A 116 0.46 4.12 34.05
C ARG A 116 0.50 5.65 34.11
N GLN A 117 -0.17 6.28 33.13
CA GLN A 117 -0.16 7.72 32.87
C GLN A 117 -1.56 8.25 32.52
N ALA A 118 -1.76 9.56 32.66
CA ALA A 118 -2.94 10.28 32.19
C ALA A 118 -2.61 11.72 31.75
N LEU A 119 -3.47 12.32 30.93
CA LEU A 119 -3.47 13.76 30.66
C LEU A 119 -4.73 14.39 31.27
N VAL A 120 -4.59 15.54 31.92
CA VAL A 120 -5.69 16.28 32.55
C VAL A 120 -5.69 17.71 32.01
N GLU A 121 -6.76 18.12 31.32
CA GLU A 121 -6.98 19.49 30.82
C GLU A 121 -7.77 20.27 31.86
N PHE A 122 -7.15 21.31 32.43
CA PHE A 122 -7.84 22.28 33.30
C PHE A 122 -8.47 23.40 32.48
N SER A 123 -9.50 24.03 33.05
CA SER A 123 -10.18 25.19 32.47
C SER A 123 -9.29 26.45 32.35
N ALA A 124 -8.25 26.54 33.19
CA ALA A 124 -7.35 27.69 33.29
C ALA A 124 -5.89 27.24 33.46
N VAL A 125 -4.93 28.00 32.93
CA VAL A 125 -3.49 27.65 32.98
C VAL A 125 -2.97 27.73 34.42
N GLU A 126 -3.52 28.65 35.21
CA GLU A 126 -3.20 28.87 36.62
C GLU A 126 -3.58 27.66 37.48
N SER A 127 -4.61 26.90 37.08
CA SER A 127 -5.01 25.66 37.76
C SER A 127 -4.01 24.53 37.49
N ALA A 128 -3.53 24.43 36.25
CA ALA A 128 -2.44 23.51 35.90
C ALA A 128 -1.13 23.88 36.61
N ASP A 129 -0.81 25.18 36.73
CA ASP A 129 0.37 25.66 37.45
C ASP A 129 0.31 25.32 38.95
N ARG A 130 -0.84 25.53 39.61
CA ARG A 130 -1.04 25.09 41.01
C ARG A 130 -0.85 23.58 41.17
N CYS A 131 -1.39 22.77 40.24
CA CYS A 131 -1.26 21.32 40.27
C CYS A 131 0.21 20.87 40.14
N VAL A 132 0.96 21.40 39.16
CA VAL A 132 2.37 21.07 38.94
C VAL A 132 3.26 21.61 40.06
N SER A 133 3.03 22.84 40.52
CA SER A 133 3.77 23.46 41.63
C SER A 133 3.52 22.79 42.98
N CYS A 134 2.34 22.18 43.18
CA CYS A 134 2.07 21.37 44.37
C CYS A 134 2.80 20.03 44.28
N GLY A 135 2.66 19.29 43.16
CA GLY A 135 3.34 18.01 42.95
C GLY A 135 4.88 18.08 42.93
N ALA A 136 5.45 19.27 42.75
CA ALA A 136 6.89 19.53 42.88
C ALA A 136 7.35 19.81 44.33
N LYS A 137 6.43 20.17 45.23
CA LYS A 137 6.71 20.50 46.65
C LYS A 137 6.37 19.36 47.60
N GLU A 138 5.27 18.66 47.33
CA GLU A 138 4.73 17.60 48.19
C GLU A 138 4.32 16.37 47.35
N PRO A 139 4.54 15.14 47.84
CA PRO A 139 4.12 13.93 47.15
C PRO A 139 2.59 13.81 47.18
N VAL A 140 1.96 13.86 46.00
CA VAL A 140 0.51 13.64 45.85
C VAL A 140 0.25 12.17 45.53
N TYR A 141 -0.68 11.56 46.25
CA TYR A 141 -1.07 10.15 46.09
C TYR A 141 -2.42 10.04 45.39
N ILE A 142 -2.53 9.12 44.42
CA ILE A 142 -3.76 8.79 43.69
C ILE A 142 -3.97 7.27 43.84
N ALA A 143 -5.13 6.87 44.36
CA ALA A 143 -5.42 5.48 44.75
C ALA A 143 -4.30 4.81 45.58
N GLY A 144 -3.69 5.56 46.51
CA GLY A 144 -2.59 5.09 47.37
C GLY A 144 -1.19 5.06 46.74
N GLN A 145 -1.05 5.34 45.44
CA GLN A 145 0.23 5.36 44.74
C GLN A 145 0.70 6.80 44.49
N GLN A 146 2.00 7.08 44.66
CA GLN A 146 2.56 8.41 44.41
C GLN A 146 2.52 8.74 42.90
N ALA A 147 1.92 9.90 42.56
CA ALA A 147 1.84 10.42 41.21
C ALA A 147 2.79 11.61 41.00
N TYR A 148 3.24 11.79 39.75
CA TYR A 148 4.14 12.86 39.32
C TYR A 148 3.48 13.74 38.27
N PHE A 149 3.70 15.05 38.35
CA PHE A 149 2.99 16.06 37.56
C PHE A 149 3.98 16.92 36.77
N ASN A 150 3.81 16.98 35.46
CA ASN A 150 4.59 17.85 34.58
C ASN A 150 3.66 18.56 33.60
N TYR A 151 4.07 19.73 33.11
CA TYR A 151 3.38 20.35 31.97
C TYR A 151 3.41 19.44 30.74
N SER A 152 2.26 19.31 30.08
CA SER A 152 2.18 18.65 28.78
C SER A 152 2.66 19.59 27.66
N THR A 153 3.29 19.02 26.64
CA THR A 153 3.63 19.76 25.41
C THR A 153 2.38 20.10 24.58
N SER A 154 1.26 19.42 24.81
CA SER A 154 -0.04 19.73 24.21
C SER A 154 -0.76 20.81 25.01
N LYS A 155 -1.35 21.80 24.33
CA LYS A 155 -2.16 22.87 24.97
C LYS A 155 -3.64 22.54 25.16
N ARG A 156 -4.13 21.46 24.54
CA ARG A 156 -5.49 20.90 24.68
C ARG A 156 -5.42 19.40 24.43
N ILE A 157 -6.34 18.64 25.01
CA ILE A 157 -6.53 17.22 24.74
C ILE A 157 -7.51 17.08 23.56
N THR A 158 -7.18 16.20 22.61
CA THR A 158 -8.06 15.87 21.49
C THR A 158 -9.23 15.03 21.99
N ARG A 159 -10.38 15.68 22.26
CA ARG A 159 -11.59 15.02 22.75
C ARG A 159 -12.22 14.15 21.64
N PRO A 160 -12.57 12.88 21.90
CA PRO A 160 -13.33 12.03 20.97
C PRO A 160 -14.82 12.41 20.85
N THR A 161 -15.26 13.46 21.56
CA THR A 161 -16.67 13.80 21.79
C THR A 161 -16.94 15.29 21.64
N ASN A 162 -17.52 15.67 20.50
CA ASN A 162 -18.47 16.79 20.43
C ASN A 162 -19.86 16.17 20.25
N ALA A 163 -20.48 15.75 21.36
CA ALA A 163 -21.79 15.08 21.35
C ALA A 163 -22.96 15.99 21.77
N ASP A 164 -22.68 17.07 22.50
CA ASP A 164 -23.71 17.80 23.27
C ASP A 164 -24.36 18.99 22.53
N ASN A 165 -24.32 18.98 21.19
CA ASN A 165 -25.12 19.90 20.41
C ASN A 165 -25.52 19.26 19.07
N PRO A 166 -26.78 18.81 18.87
CA PRO A 166 -27.23 18.25 17.59
C PRO A 166 -27.20 19.27 16.45
N ASN A 167 -27.05 20.57 16.77
CA ASN A 167 -26.89 21.67 15.82
C ASN A 167 -25.43 22.14 15.64
N SER A 168 -24.48 21.71 16.48
CA SER A 168 -23.06 21.91 16.20
C SER A 168 -22.60 20.83 15.24
N GLY A 169 -22.78 21.09 13.95
CA GLY A 169 -22.46 20.12 12.91
C GLY A 169 -21.01 19.62 13.03
N ASN A 170 -20.82 18.31 12.88
CA ASN A 170 -19.50 17.75 12.67
C ASN A 170 -19.20 17.78 11.16
N LYS A 171 -17.94 18.05 10.79
CA LYS A 171 -17.46 17.88 9.41
C LYS A 171 -17.35 16.42 8.98
N VAL A 172 -17.43 15.48 9.94
CA VAL A 172 -17.50 14.04 9.67
C VAL A 172 -18.94 13.54 9.84
N LEU A 173 -19.46 12.87 8.81
CA LEU A 173 -20.76 12.19 8.83
C LEU A 173 -20.57 10.68 8.96
N LEU A 174 -21.52 10.02 9.63
CA LEU A 174 -21.65 8.56 9.66
C LEU A 174 -22.85 8.18 8.79
N LEU A 175 -22.58 7.49 7.69
CA LEU A 175 -23.54 6.93 6.76
C LEU A 175 -23.75 5.46 7.15
N SER A 176 -24.98 5.04 7.45
CA SER A 176 -25.35 3.64 7.57
C SER A 176 -26.14 3.23 6.34
N ILE A 177 -25.67 2.24 5.60
CA ILE A 177 -26.26 1.81 4.34
C ILE A 177 -27.28 0.70 4.64
N GLN A 178 -28.54 0.96 4.34
CA GLN A 178 -29.63 0.00 4.47
C GLN A 178 -29.89 -0.71 3.13
N ASN A 179 -30.33 -1.97 3.17
CA ASN A 179 -30.54 -2.81 1.99
C ASN A 179 -29.34 -2.82 1.00
N PRO A 180 -28.11 -3.20 1.44
CA PRO A 180 -26.92 -3.17 0.60
C PRO A 180 -26.87 -4.31 -0.43
N LEU A 181 -27.66 -4.20 -1.50
CA LEU A 181 -27.72 -5.21 -2.58
C LEU A 181 -26.54 -5.13 -3.56
N TYR A 182 -25.86 -3.98 -3.62
CA TYR A 182 -24.71 -3.74 -4.48
C TYR A 182 -23.50 -3.29 -3.65
N PRO A 183 -22.26 -3.59 -4.09
CA PRO A 183 -21.06 -3.21 -3.35
C PRO A 183 -20.92 -1.69 -3.23
N ILE A 184 -20.62 -1.22 -2.02
CA ILE A 184 -20.31 0.18 -1.72
C ILE A 184 -18.81 0.29 -1.44
N THR A 185 -18.11 1.03 -2.29
CA THR A 185 -16.69 1.38 -2.13
C THR A 185 -16.51 2.84 -1.77
N THR A 186 -15.29 3.21 -1.38
CA THR A 186 -14.85 4.60 -1.17
C THR A 186 -15.22 5.50 -2.35
N ASP A 187 -14.97 5.07 -3.59
CA ASP A 187 -15.27 5.86 -4.80
C ASP A 187 -16.76 6.08 -5.08
N VAL A 188 -17.61 5.09 -4.77
CA VAL A 188 -19.07 5.25 -4.88
C VAL A 188 -19.54 6.33 -3.92
N LEU A 189 -19.08 6.28 -2.67
CA LEU A 189 -19.41 7.30 -1.66
C LEU A 189 -18.82 8.67 -2.00
N TYR A 190 -17.62 8.73 -2.56
CA TYR A 190 -17.01 9.96 -3.05
C TYR A 190 -17.84 10.58 -4.19
N THR A 191 -18.26 9.77 -5.17
CA THR A 191 -19.09 10.20 -6.31
C THR A 191 -20.44 10.78 -5.85
N VAL A 192 -21.06 10.20 -4.81
CA VAL A 192 -22.33 10.68 -4.25
C VAL A 192 -22.15 11.91 -3.36
N CYS A 193 -21.08 11.97 -2.55
CA CYS A 193 -20.90 13.02 -1.55
C CYS A 193 -20.19 14.28 -2.07
N ASN A 194 -19.16 14.11 -2.91
CA ASN A 194 -18.30 15.21 -3.36
C ASN A 194 -19.01 16.32 -4.14
N PRO A 195 -20.06 16.06 -4.97
CA PRO A 195 -20.82 17.12 -5.63
C PRO A 195 -21.53 18.09 -4.68
N ILE A 196 -21.80 17.68 -3.43
CA ILE A 196 -22.51 18.49 -2.43
C ILE A 196 -21.51 19.21 -1.50
N GLY A 197 -20.31 18.67 -1.35
CA GLY A 197 -19.19 19.33 -0.69
C GLY A 197 -17.91 18.53 -0.76
N SER A 198 -16.78 19.24 -0.83
CA SER A 198 -15.42 18.70 -0.88
C SER A 198 -15.17 17.61 0.18
N VAL A 199 -14.94 16.37 -0.27
CA VAL A 199 -14.66 15.21 0.58
C VAL A 199 -13.14 15.04 0.73
N LEU A 200 -12.67 15.00 1.99
CA LEU A 200 -11.26 14.82 2.31
C LEU A 200 -10.89 13.34 2.49
N ARG A 201 -11.69 12.59 3.25
CA ARG A 201 -11.37 11.22 3.69
C ARG A 201 -12.64 10.37 3.84
N ILE A 202 -12.56 9.09 3.47
CA ILE A 202 -13.63 8.10 3.64
C ILE A 202 -13.06 6.87 4.36
N VAL A 203 -13.85 6.25 5.26
CA VAL A 203 -13.56 4.96 5.88
C VAL A 203 -14.84 4.14 6.00
N ILE A 204 -14.83 2.87 5.58
CA ILE A 204 -15.96 1.94 5.56
C ILE A 204 -15.71 0.84 6.60
N PHE A 205 -16.78 0.42 7.27
CA PHE A 205 -16.80 -0.59 8.31
C PHE A 205 -17.93 -1.58 8.02
N LYS A 206 -17.62 -2.88 8.00
CA LYS A 206 -18.57 -3.96 7.70
C LYS A 206 -18.93 -4.84 8.91
N ARG A 207 -18.74 -4.34 10.14
CA ARG A 207 -18.88 -5.15 11.37
C ARG A 207 -20.33 -5.45 11.75
N ASN A 208 -21.21 -4.44 11.69
CA ASN A 208 -22.62 -4.53 12.08
C ASN A 208 -23.51 -4.02 10.95
N GLY A 209 -23.38 -4.62 9.76
CA GLY A 209 -23.83 -4.04 8.49
C GLY A 209 -22.81 -3.05 7.92
N ILE A 210 -23.10 -2.50 6.74
CA ILE A 210 -22.21 -1.55 6.05
C ILE A 210 -22.44 -0.13 6.61
N GLN A 211 -21.42 0.41 7.25
CA GLN A 211 -21.37 1.80 7.68
C GLN A 211 -20.14 2.48 7.08
N ALA A 212 -20.21 3.78 6.83
CA ALA A 212 -19.09 4.57 6.33
C ALA A 212 -19.01 5.92 7.03
N MET A 213 -17.81 6.36 7.36
CA MET A 213 -17.53 7.72 7.79
C MET A 213 -16.96 8.53 6.63
N VAL A 214 -17.50 9.73 6.41
CA VAL A 214 -17.06 10.66 5.37
C VAL A 214 -16.68 11.99 6.03
N GLU A 215 -15.42 12.40 5.92
CA GLU A 215 -14.93 13.71 6.38
C GLU A 215 -14.96 14.71 5.22
N PHE A 216 -15.74 15.77 5.40
CA PHE A 216 -15.79 16.92 4.52
C PHE A 216 -14.78 17.99 4.93
N GLU A 217 -14.45 18.89 3.99
CA GLU A 217 -13.57 20.03 4.22
C GLU A 217 -14.10 21.00 5.28
N SER A 218 -15.42 21.24 5.26
CA SER A 218 -16.10 22.18 6.16
C SER A 218 -17.35 21.58 6.80
N VAL A 219 -17.70 22.10 7.98
CA VAL A 219 -18.95 21.73 8.69
C VAL A 219 -20.19 22.07 7.87
N GLN A 220 -20.14 23.17 7.11
CA GLN A 220 -21.22 23.65 6.26
C GLN A 220 -21.45 22.68 5.07
N CYS A 221 -20.39 22.11 4.51
CA CYS A 221 -20.49 21.05 3.50
C CYS A 221 -21.13 19.78 4.09
N ALA A 222 -20.71 19.34 5.27
CA ALA A 222 -21.31 18.17 5.94
C ALA A 222 -22.79 18.40 6.30
N GLN A 223 -23.17 19.60 6.73
CA GLN A 223 -24.58 19.98 6.97
C GLN A 223 -25.42 19.87 5.69
N LYS A 224 -24.93 20.39 4.55
CA LYS A 224 -25.59 20.28 3.24
C LYS A 224 -25.70 18.84 2.77
N ALA A 225 -24.61 18.07 2.85
CA ALA A 225 -24.57 16.66 2.47
C ALA A 225 -25.57 15.83 3.29
N LYS A 226 -25.62 16.04 4.61
CA LYS A 226 -26.63 15.40 5.48
C LYS A 226 -28.06 15.77 5.08
N ALA A 227 -28.34 17.05 4.81
CA ALA A 227 -29.68 17.49 4.43
C ALA A 227 -30.14 16.97 3.07
N ALA A 228 -29.23 16.76 2.12
CA ALA A 228 -29.54 16.33 0.76
C ALA A 228 -29.53 14.80 0.55
N LEU A 229 -28.70 14.06 1.29
CA LEU A 229 -28.50 12.61 1.08
C LEU A 229 -29.17 11.73 2.13
N ASN A 230 -29.64 12.27 3.26
CA ASN A 230 -30.27 11.46 4.30
C ASN A 230 -31.66 10.96 3.86
N GLY A 231 -31.81 9.64 3.76
CA GLY A 231 -32.99 8.96 3.21
C GLY A 231 -32.94 8.75 1.69
N ALA A 232 -31.84 9.12 1.02
CA ALA A 232 -31.66 8.90 -0.41
C ALA A 232 -31.04 7.51 -0.69
N ASP A 233 -31.44 6.90 -1.80
CA ASP A 233 -30.84 5.66 -2.31
C ASP A 233 -29.62 5.95 -3.17
N ILE A 234 -28.53 5.18 -3.00
CA ILE A 234 -27.36 5.24 -3.90
C ILE A 234 -27.67 4.61 -5.27
N TYR A 235 -28.44 3.54 -5.27
CA TYR A 235 -28.89 2.83 -6.48
C TYR A 235 -30.42 2.73 -6.44
N ALA A 236 -31.10 2.78 -7.59
CA ALA A 236 -32.57 2.84 -7.62
C ALA A 236 -33.23 1.71 -6.78
N GLY A 237 -33.84 2.06 -5.64
CA GLY A 237 -34.53 1.14 -4.73
C GLY A 237 -33.64 0.36 -3.75
N CYS A 238 -32.34 0.66 -3.62
CA CYS A 238 -31.46 0.00 -2.65
C CYS A 238 -30.24 0.83 -2.24
N CYS A 239 -29.50 0.35 -1.24
CA CYS A 239 -28.40 1.08 -0.60
C CYS A 239 -28.83 2.46 -0.05
N THR A 240 -29.95 2.50 0.67
CA THR A 240 -30.54 3.71 1.28
C THR A 240 -29.61 4.26 2.37
N LEU A 241 -29.31 5.56 2.30
CA LEU A 241 -28.41 6.25 3.23
C LEU A 241 -29.13 6.78 4.47
N LYS A 242 -28.83 6.24 5.64
CA LYS A 242 -29.15 6.87 6.93
C LYS A 242 -27.95 7.65 7.44
N ILE A 243 -28.05 8.97 7.57
CA ILE A 243 -26.90 9.85 7.83
C ILE A 243 -27.01 10.55 9.19
N GLU A 244 -26.04 10.28 10.05
CA GLU A 244 -25.89 10.86 11.37
C GLU A 244 -24.56 11.65 11.45
N TYR A 245 -24.40 12.50 12.47
CA TYR A 245 -23.09 13.12 12.69
C TYR A 245 -22.17 12.08 13.35
N ALA A 246 -20.96 11.91 12.82
CA ALA A 246 -20.01 10.98 13.43
C ALA A 246 -19.52 11.51 14.79
N ARG A 247 -19.10 10.61 15.68
CA ARG A 247 -18.43 10.98 16.94
C ARG A 247 -17.04 11.61 16.72
N PRO A 248 -16.12 11.01 15.92
CA PRO A 248 -14.81 11.62 15.66
C PRO A 248 -14.94 12.85 14.76
N THR A 249 -14.18 13.91 15.07
CA THR A 249 -14.11 15.14 14.25
C THR A 249 -13.06 15.08 13.14
N ARG A 250 -12.26 14.01 13.09
CA ARG A 250 -11.27 13.75 12.05
C ARG A 250 -11.05 12.24 11.87
N LEU A 251 -11.00 11.78 10.62
CA LEU A 251 -10.70 10.39 10.26
C LEU A 251 -9.20 10.16 10.13
N ASN A 252 -8.71 9.04 10.66
CA ASN A 252 -7.33 8.60 10.47
C ASN A 252 -7.31 7.50 9.41
N VAL A 253 -6.84 7.83 8.21
CA VAL A 253 -6.63 6.89 7.11
C VAL A 253 -5.15 6.50 7.10
N ILE A 254 -4.88 5.20 7.06
CA ILE A 254 -3.54 4.61 7.20
C ILE A 254 -3.10 3.97 5.87
N THR A 255 -4.05 3.43 5.11
CA THR A 255 -3.91 2.85 3.77
C THR A 255 -4.92 3.52 2.84
N ASN A 256 -4.61 3.56 1.53
CA ASN A 256 -5.56 3.96 0.50
C ASN A 256 -6.01 2.68 -0.23
N ASP A 257 -7.27 2.30 -0.07
CA ASP A 257 -7.90 1.07 -0.56
C ASP A 257 -9.43 1.25 -0.74
N ASN A 258 -10.13 0.18 -1.13
CA ASN A 258 -11.58 0.22 -1.38
C ASN A 258 -12.44 0.48 -0.12
N GLU A 259 -11.85 0.37 1.08
CA GLU A 259 -12.53 0.56 2.36
C GLU A 259 -12.07 1.84 3.08
N SER A 260 -10.90 2.38 2.79
CA SER A 260 -10.41 3.63 3.38
C SER A 260 -9.55 4.44 2.41
N TRP A 261 -9.77 5.75 2.30
CA TRP A 261 -9.06 6.60 1.34
C TRP A 261 -8.89 8.04 1.83
N ASP A 262 -7.68 8.61 1.64
CA ASP A 262 -7.36 10.02 1.89
C ASP A 262 -7.18 10.78 0.57
N TYR A 263 -8.25 11.46 0.13
CA TYR A 263 -8.26 12.27 -1.09
C TYR A 263 -7.35 13.51 -0.97
N THR A 264 -6.89 13.89 0.24
CA THR A 264 -5.86 14.92 0.43
C THR A 264 -4.44 14.41 0.24
N LYS A 265 -4.26 13.08 0.15
CA LYS A 265 -2.98 12.40 -0.01
C LYS A 265 -3.12 11.20 -0.96
N PRO A 266 -3.30 11.42 -2.27
CA PRO A 266 -3.39 10.34 -3.25
C PRO A 266 -2.15 9.44 -3.24
N TYR A 267 -0.97 10.00 -2.94
CA TYR A 267 0.31 9.28 -2.83
C TYR A 267 0.67 8.90 -1.37
N LEU A 268 -0.25 8.27 -0.62
CA LEU A 268 0.15 7.55 0.59
C LEU A 268 0.96 6.31 0.21
N VAL A 269 2.26 6.53 -0.06
CA VAL A 269 3.26 5.47 -0.20
C VAL A 269 3.10 4.52 0.99
N ARG A 270 2.95 3.23 0.69
CA ARG A 270 2.84 2.13 1.66
C ARG A 270 4.05 2.18 2.59
N ARG A 271 3.93 2.89 3.71
CA ARG A 271 4.94 2.88 4.77
C ARG A 271 4.85 1.51 5.43
N ASP A 272 5.70 0.62 4.95
CA ASP A 272 5.99 -0.63 5.59
C ASP A 272 6.24 -0.39 7.09
N ARG A 273 5.74 -1.28 7.94
CA ARG A 273 5.77 -1.10 9.40
C ARG A 273 7.12 -1.56 10.00
N GLY A 274 8.20 -1.31 9.27
CA GLY A 274 9.58 -1.54 9.67
C GLY A 274 10.16 -0.44 10.59
N LYS A 275 10.45 -0.84 11.83
CA LYS A 275 11.49 -0.32 12.76
C LYS A 275 11.95 1.15 12.65
N GLY A 276 11.71 1.92 13.72
CA GLY A 276 12.64 2.96 14.18
C GLY A 276 12.48 4.39 13.61
N ARG A 277 12.46 5.38 14.51
CA ARG A 277 12.66 6.80 14.14
C ARG A 277 14.16 7.05 13.93
N GLN A 278 14.61 7.17 12.69
CA GLN A 278 15.87 7.86 12.39
C GLN A 278 15.59 9.34 12.16
N ARG A 279 16.25 10.22 12.91
CA ARG A 279 16.13 11.68 12.74
C ARG A 279 16.98 12.10 11.54
N GLN A 280 16.43 12.93 10.66
CA GLN A 280 17.23 13.62 9.63
C GLN A 280 18.19 14.62 10.29
N ALA A 281 19.42 14.69 9.78
CA ALA A 281 20.38 15.71 10.17
C ALA A 281 20.00 17.07 9.56
N ILE A 282 20.29 18.16 10.28
CA ILE A 282 19.93 19.53 9.88
C ILE A 282 21.01 20.19 8.98
N LEU A 283 22.18 19.55 8.86
CA LEU A 283 23.23 19.88 7.89
C LEU A 283 23.45 18.64 7.01
N GLY A 284 23.51 18.85 5.70
CA GLY A 284 23.34 17.80 4.68
C GLY A 284 24.43 16.72 4.63
N GLU A 285 24.15 15.68 3.86
CA GLU A 285 25.03 14.51 3.72
C GLU A 285 26.36 14.86 3.04
N HIS A 286 27.43 14.19 3.48
CA HIS A 286 28.81 14.53 3.15
C HIS A 286 29.24 13.86 1.81
N PRO A 287 29.69 14.59 0.80
CA PRO A 287 30.02 14.02 -0.51
C PRO A 287 31.46 13.49 -0.55
N SER A 288 31.69 12.25 -0.12
CA SER A 288 33.00 11.60 -0.27
C SER A 288 32.99 10.07 -0.13
N SER A 289 32.75 9.37 -1.24
CA SER A 289 33.29 8.02 -1.50
C SER A 289 33.67 7.91 -2.98
N TYR A 290 34.90 8.34 -3.28
CA TYR A 290 35.50 8.32 -4.62
C TYR A 290 36.17 6.97 -4.91
N SER A 291 35.95 6.41 -6.11
CA SER A 291 36.93 5.77 -7.02
C SER A 291 36.18 4.96 -8.09
N ASP A 292 36.65 4.78 -9.33
CA ASP A 292 37.55 5.57 -10.20
C ASP A 292 37.40 4.98 -11.62
N ASN A 293 37.51 5.80 -12.67
CA ASN A 293 38.30 5.50 -13.88
C ASN A 293 38.28 6.70 -14.86
N GLY A 294 39.45 7.35 -15.01
CA GLY A 294 39.71 8.59 -15.79
C GLY A 294 39.21 8.67 -17.24
N TYR A 295 39.21 9.85 -17.88
CA TYR A 295 40.44 10.57 -18.29
C TYR A 295 40.21 12.05 -18.68
N GLY A 296 41.01 12.97 -18.13
CA GLY A 296 41.57 14.13 -18.86
C GLY A 296 40.84 15.50 -18.84
N PRO A 297 41.57 16.65 -18.91
CA PRO A 297 41.08 17.96 -18.38
C PRO A 297 41.39 19.17 -19.34
N PRO A 298 41.52 20.45 -18.90
CA PRO A 298 40.88 21.24 -17.83
C PRO A 298 40.27 22.59 -18.31
N CYS A 299 39.48 23.25 -17.45
CA CYS A 299 39.17 24.69 -17.54
C CYS A 299 40.23 25.56 -16.81
N PRO A 300 40.35 26.87 -17.14
CA PRO A 300 40.91 27.86 -16.22
C PRO A 300 39.93 28.99 -15.80
N LEU A 301 40.21 29.54 -14.62
CA LEU A 301 39.36 30.30 -13.70
C LEU A 301 39.30 31.84 -13.89
N LEU A 302 38.12 32.45 -13.63
CA LEU A 302 37.86 33.78 -12.98
C LEU A 302 38.33 35.09 -13.70
N PRO A 303 37.90 36.33 -13.29
CA PRO A 303 36.90 36.77 -12.28
C PRO A 303 35.82 37.79 -12.78
N LEU A 304 34.87 38.20 -11.90
CA LEU A 304 33.90 39.31 -12.05
C LEU A 304 34.51 40.70 -11.75
N PRO A 305 34.00 41.83 -12.33
CA PRO A 305 32.83 42.58 -11.81
C PRO A 305 31.90 43.13 -12.95
N GLY A 306 30.72 43.73 -12.75
CA GLY A 306 29.89 44.08 -11.58
C GLY A 306 28.68 44.95 -12.01
N SER A 307 27.74 45.26 -11.10
CA SER A 307 26.64 46.25 -11.26
C SER A 307 25.43 45.96 -12.21
N SER A 308 24.51 45.13 -11.72
CA SER A 308 23.13 45.54 -11.36
C SER A 308 22.38 46.62 -12.21
N ARG A 309 21.32 46.23 -12.94
CA ARG A 309 19.87 46.48 -12.61
C ARG A 309 18.89 46.32 -13.82
N TYR A 310 17.62 46.02 -13.49
CA TYR A 310 16.39 46.08 -14.34
C TYR A 310 16.26 44.95 -15.40
N LYS A 311 15.30 44.00 -15.31
CA LYS A 311 13.81 44.02 -15.40
C LYS A 311 13.29 43.69 -16.82
N MET A 312 12.80 42.45 -16.95
CA MET A 312 11.54 41.99 -17.59
C MET A 312 11.14 42.47 -19.01
N SER A 313 10.67 41.49 -19.81
CA SER A 313 9.85 41.63 -21.03
C SER A 313 10.52 42.19 -22.29
N SER A 314 10.12 41.86 -23.53
CA SER A 314 9.37 40.70 -24.05
C SER A 314 9.31 40.77 -25.59
N VAL A 315 9.03 39.63 -26.23
CA VAL A 315 8.56 39.42 -27.63
C VAL A 315 9.53 39.60 -28.81
N ASP A 316 9.31 38.67 -29.75
CA ASP A 316 9.46 38.68 -31.21
C ASP A 316 10.77 38.30 -31.93
N VAL A 317 10.52 37.50 -32.98
CA VAL A 317 11.43 36.72 -33.82
C VAL A 317 11.70 37.46 -35.14
N PRO A 318 12.76 37.12 -35.89
CA PRO A 318 12.54 36.26 -37.06
C PRO A 318 13.66 35.27 -37.39
N ASP A 319 13.24 34.01 -37.57
CA ASP A 319 13.47 33.13 -38.75
C ASP A 319 14.83 33.14 -39.50
N MET A 320 15.51 31.97 -39.57
CA MET A 320 15.86 31.33 -40.86
C MET A 320 16.47 29.91 -40.76
N VAL A 321 15.85 28.99 -41.50
CA VAL A 321 16.39 27.75 -42.16
C VAL A 321 16.84 26.55 -41.31
N SER A 322 16.04 25.48 -41.41
CA SER A 322 16.39 24.09 -41.07
C SER A 322 17.02 23.33 -42.25
N TYR A 323 17.65 22.18 -41.96
CA TYR A 323 17.69 21.04 -42.88
C TYR A 323 17.21 19.76 -42.14
N PRO A 324 16.61 18.77 -42.85
CA PRO A 324 15.66 17.84 -42.23
C PRO A 324 16.23 16.46 -41.87
N LEU A 325 15.57 15.77 -40.93
CA LEU A 325 15.65 14.31 -40.74
C LEU A 325 14.25 13.65 -40.84
N PRO A 326 14.17 12.32 -41.09
CA PRO A 326 12.97 11.71 -41.67
C PRO A 326 11.75 11.65 -40.75
N GLN A 327 10.57 11.89 -41.34
CA GLN A 327 9.29 11.84 -40.66
C GLN A 327 8.74 10.41 -40.54
N SER A 328 8.46 10.00 -39.31
CA SER A 328 7.37 9.06 -38.97
C SER A 328 6.62 9.59 -37.74
N SER A 329 6.23 10.86 -37.81
CA SER A 329 5.58 11.62 -36.74
C SER A 329 4.08 11.41 -36.70
N SER A 330 3.62 10.34 -36.05
CA SER A 330 2.23 10.24 -35.59
C SER A 330 2.06 10.99 -34.25
N SER A 331 1.89 12.31 -34.34
CA SER A 331 1.20 13.16 -33.37
C SER A 331 1.36 12.81 -31.87
N TYR A 332 2.43 13.31 -31.25
CA TYR A 332 2.54 13.40 -29.78
C TYR A 332 1.47 14.38 -29.25
N SER A 333 0.26 13.86 -29.04
CA SER A 333 -0.81 14.57 -28.35
C SER A 333 -0.51 14.56 -26.86
N GLY A 334 -0.80 15.64 -26.14
CA GLY A 334 -0.63 15.68 -24.69
C GLY A 334 -1.59 14.73 -23.99
N HIS A 335 -1.16 13.48 -23.78
CA HIS A 335 -1.91 12.49 -23.04
C HIS A 335 -1.66 12.68 -21.54
N THR A 336 -2.74 12.86 -20.78
CA THR A 336 -2.70 12.75 -19.31
C THR A 336 -2.26 11.33 -18.94
N PRO A 337 -1.31 11.14 -17.99
CA PRO A 337 -0.94 9.81 -17.53
C PRO A 337 -2.17 9.10 -16.95
N SER A 338 -2.28 7.79 -17.24
CA SER A 338 -3.31 6.92 -16.69
C SER A 338 -2.74 5.52 -16.50
N SER A 339 -3.13 4.88 -15.40
CA SER A 339 -2.85 3.47 -15.10
C SER A 339 -3.66 2.49 -15.96
N VAL A 340 -4.62 2.97 -16.77
CA VAL A 340 -5.45 2.12 -17.62
C VAL A 340 -4.99 2.18 -19.09
N ALA A 341 -4.65 1.04 -19.65
CA ALA A 341 -4.42 0.84 -21.08
C ALA A 341 -5.73 0.44 -21.80
N MET A 342 -5.93 0.98 -22.99
CA MET A 342 -6.95 0.53 -23.95
C MET A 342 -6.28 -0.35 -25.00
N VAL A 343 -6.79 -1.58 -25.15
CA VAL A 343 -6.26 -2.60 -26.05
C VAL A 343 -7.31 -2.88 -27.13
N SER A 344 -6.96 -2.65 -28.38
CA SER A 344 -7.84 -2.80 -29.54
C SER A 344 -7.25 -3.79 -30.54
N GLY A 345 -8.09 -4.38 -31.39
CA GLY A 345 -7.67 -5.39 -32.39
C GLY A 345 -7.60 -6.82 -31.86
N LEU A 346 -8.21 -7.12 -30.70
CA LEU A 346 -8.25 -8.46 -30.11
C LEU A 346 -9.08 -9.44 -30.96
N HIS A 347 -8.75 -10.73 -30.87
CA HIS A 347 -9.54 -11.80 -31.49
C HIS A 347 -10.78 -12.08 -30.63
N SER A 348 -12.00 -12.02 -31.20
CA SER A 348 -13.24 -12.15 -30.41
C SER A 348 -13.40 -13.55 -29.80
N SER A 349 -13.04 -14.60 -30.54
CA SER A 349 -13.15 -16.00 -30.09
C SER A 349 -11.91 -16.56 -29.39
N LYS A 350 -10.74 -15.91 -29.52
CA LYS A 350 -9.45 -16.43 -29.02
C LYS A 350 -8.80 -15.55 -27.95
N MET A 351 -9.35 -14.39 -27.58
CA MET A 351 -8.86 -13.57 -26.46
C MET A 351 -9.88 -13.52 -25.33
N ASN A 352 -9.39 -13.72 -24.10
CA ASN A 352 -10.16 -13.61 -22.87
C ASN A 352 -9.34 -12.89 -21.79
N CYS A 353 -9.94 -12.65 -20.62
CA CYS A 353 -9.29 -11.90 -19.55
C CYS A 353 -7.98 -12.54 -19.06
N THR A 354 -7.92 -13.87 -18.97
CA THR A 354 -6.71 -14.61 -18.56
C THR A 354 -5.61 -14.52 -19.63
N ARG A 355 -5.95 -14.58 -20.92
CA ARG A 355 -5.02 -14.42 -22.05
C ARG A 355 -4.43 -13.01 -22.12
N ILE A 356 -5.25 -11.98 -21.86
CA ILE A 356 -4.74 -10.61 -21.68
C ILE A 356 -3.78 -10.54 -20.49
N PHE A 357 -4.18 -11.11 -19.34
CA PHE A 357 -3.33 -11.14 -18.14
C PHE A 357 -1.95 -11.78 -18.43
N ASN A 358 -1.95 -12.95 -19.07
CA ASN A 358 -0.76 -13.71 -19.44
C ASN A 358 0.25 -12.95 -20.31
N LEU A 359 -0.22 -12.03 -21.14
CA LEU A 359 0.61 -11.21 -22.03
C LEU A 359 1.07 -9.92 -21.36
N PHE A 360 0.18 -9.23 -20.65
CA PHE A 360 0.48 -7.92 -20.04
C PHE A 360 1.28 -8.04 -18.74
N CYS A 361 1.21 -9.17 -18.01
CA CYS A 361 1.91 -9.37 -16.73
C CYS A 361 3.44 -9.33 -16.83
N LEU A 362 3.98 -9.38 -18.06
CA LEU A 362 5.40 -9.23 -18.36
C LEU A 362 5.88 -7.78 -18.23
N TYR A 363 4.97 -6.81 -18.39
CA TYR A 363 5.26 -5.38 -18.48
C TYR A 363 4.79 -4.58 -17.26
N GLY A 364 4.05 -5.22 -16.35
CA GLY A 364 3.70 -4.70 -15.03
C GLY A 364 2.69 -5.60 -14.32
N ASN A 365 2.31 -5.21 -13.11
CA ASN A 365 1.19 -5.86 -12.42
C ASN A 365 -0.13 -5.42 -13.06
N ILE A 366 -1.11 -6.33 -13.05
CA ILE A 366 -2.46 -6.08 -13.55
C ILE A 366 -3.42 -6.19 -12.39
N GLU A 367 -4.28 -5.18 -12.24
CA GLU A 367 -5.36 -5.19 -11.28
C GLU A 367 -6.65 -5.72 -11.89
N LYS A 368 -7.07 -5.20 -13.05
CA LYS A 368 -8.42 -5.46 -13.59
C LYS A 368 -8.40 -5.52 -15.11
N VAL A 369 -9.13 -6.46 -15.70
CA VAL A 369 -9.32 -6.57 -17.16
C VAL A 369 -10.80 -6.56 -17.50
N LYS A 370 -11.18 -5.81 -18.54
CA LYS A 370 -12.57 -5.71 -19.00
C LYS A 370 -12.69 -5.60 -20.52
N PHE A 371 -13.45 -6.49 -21.15
CA PHE A 371 -13.84 -6.36 -22.56
C PHE A 371 -15.03 -5.41 -22.73
N MET A 372 -15.03 -4.65 -23.83
CA MET A 372 -16.08 -3.70 -24.17
C MET A 372 -17.18 -4.36 -24.99
N LYS A 373 -18.42 -4.34 -24.50
CA LYS A 373 -19.58 -4.86 -25.25
C LYS A 373 -19.93 -4.03 -26.49
N SER A 374 -19.71 -2.70 -26.42
CA SER A 374 -20.03 -1.77 -27.51
C SER A 374 -19.03 -1.80 -28.68
N VAL A 375 -17.80 -2.26 -28.45
CA VAL A 375 -16.74 -2.34 -29.46
C VAL A 375 -16.05 -3.72 -29.33
N PRO A 376 -16.55 -4.76 -30.03
CA PRO A 376 -15.99 -6.10 -29.93
C PRO A 376 -14.53 -6.11 -30.39
N GLY A 377 -13.70 -6.95 -29.74
CA GLY A 377 -12.26 -6.95 -29.95
C GLY A 377 -11.52 -5.76 -29.29
N THR A 378 -12.16 -5.07 -28.34
CA THR A 378 -11.53 -4.03 -27.51
C THR A 378 -11.67 -4.37 -26.03
N ALA A 379 -10.60 -4.16 -25.26
CA ALA A 379 -10.57 -4.32 -23.81
C ALA A 379 -9.85 -3.14 -23.14
N LEU A 380 -10.12 -2.99 -21.84
CA LEU A 380 -9.44 -2.08 -20.93
C LEU A 380 -8.66 -2.93 -19.91
N VAL A 381 -7.44 -2.50 -19.61
CA VAL A 381 -6.53 -3.17 -18.69
C VAL A 381 -6.02 -2.14 -17.69
N GLU A 382 -6.36 -2.32 -16.42
CA GLU A 382 -5.85 -1.54 -15.30
C GLU A 382 -4.53 -2.16 -14.86
N MET A 383 -3.44 -1.45 -15.11
CA MET A 383 -2.10 -1.78 -14.63
C MET A 383 -1.90 -1.16 -13.23
N GLY A 384 -1.02 -1.75 -12.42
CA GLY A 384 -0.71 -1.21 -11.09
C GLY A 384 0.03 0.13 -11.08
N ASP A 385 0.57 0.58 -12.21
CA ASP A 385 1.36 1.81 -12.34
C ASP A 385 1.32 2.41 -13.76
N GLU A 386 1.55 3.72 -13.88
CA GLU A 386 1.61 4.44 -15.16
C GLU A 386 2.78 3.96 -16.06
N TYR A 387 3.93 3.65 -15.47
CA TYR A 387 5.10 3.15 -16.21
C TYR A 387 4.84 1.77 -16.82
N ALA A 388 4.04 0.91 -16.18
CA ALA A 388 3.59 -0.35 -16.75
C ALA A 388 2.72 -0.18 -17.99
N VAL A 389 1.87 0.87 -18.05
CA VAL A 389 1.12 1.22 -19.26
C VAL A 389 2.07 1.64 -20.38
N ASP A 390 3.05 2.51 -20.09
CA ASP A 390 4.04 2.95 -21.09
C ASP A 390 4.91 1.79 -21.60
N ARG A 391 5.35 0.87 -20.72
CA ARG A 391 6.08 -0.35 -21.12
C ARG A 391 5.22 -1.26 -21.99
N ALA A 392 3.95 -1.46 -21.64
CA ALA A 392 3.02 -2.24 -22.44
C ALA A 392 2.77 -1.60 -23.82
N ILE A 393 2.59 -0.28 -23.90
CA ILE A 393 2.47 0.44 -25.19
C ILE A 393 3.75 0.28 -26.01
N THR A 394 4.93 0.46 -25.40
CA THR A 394 6.23 0.39 -26.09
C THR A 394 6.51 -0.97 -26.71
N HIS A 395 6.10 -2.06 -26.04
CA HIS A 395 6.45 -3.42 -26.45
C HIS A 395 5.31 -4.23 -27.10
N LEU A 396 4.05 -3.96 -26.77
CA LEU A 396 2.89 -4.69 -27.28
C LEU A 396 2.11 -3.95 -28.37
N ASN A 397 2.39 -2.66 -28.64
CA ASN A 397 1.72 -1.97 -29.73
C ASN A 397 2.14 -2.54 -31.11
N SER A 398 1.18 -2.69 -32.02
CA SER A 398 1.35 -3.23 -33.38
C SER A 398 1.79 -4.70 -33.51
N ILE A 399 1.93 -5.46 -32.42
CA ILE A 399 2.22 -6.90 -32.49
C ILE A 399 1.04 -7.66 -33.10
N LYS A 400 1.30 -8.84 -33.70
CA LYS A 400 0.23 -9.74 -34.15
C LYS A 400 0.02 -10.87 -33.13
N VAL A 401 -1.24 -11.14 -32.81
CA VAL A 401 -1.69 -12.25 -31.95
C VAL A 401 -2.97 -12.83 -32.56
N PHE A 402 -2.99 -14.15 -32.79
CA PHE A 402 -4.04 -14.87 -33.51
C PHE A 402 -4.38 -14.21 -34.85
N GLY A 403 -3.34 -13.88 -35.62
CA GLY A 403 -3.43 -13.21 -36.93
C GLY A 403 -3.86 -11.72 -36.91
N LYS A 404 -4.45 -11.20 -35.83
CA LYS A 404 -4.85 -9.79 -35.71
C LYS A 404 -3.74 -8.93 -35.12
N ARG A 405 -3.66 -7.66 -35.53
CA ARG A 405 -2.73 -6.67 -34.94
C ARG A 405 -3.35 -6.03 -33.71
N LEU A 406 -2.69 -6.16 -32.57
CA LEU A 406 -3.03 -5.42 -31.36
C LEU A 406 -2.57 -3.96 -31.49
N ASN A 407 -3.38 -3.05 -30.96
CA ASN A 407 -3.06 -1.64 -30.84
C ASN A 407 -3.35 -1.21 -29.39
N VAL A 408 -2.31 -0.74 -28.70
CA VAL A 408 -2.34 -0.42 -27.27
C VAL A 408 -2.11 1.08 -27.11
N CYS A 409 -2.99 1.77 -26.39
CA CYS A 409 -2.87 3.20 -26.10
C CYS A 409 -3.35 3.53 -24.69
N VAL A 410 -3.01 4.72 -24.18
CA VAL A 410 -3.48 5.20 -22.88
C VAL A 410 -5.01 5.42 -22.93
N SER A 411 -5.73 4.86 -21.97
CA SER A 411 -7.18 5.03 -21.87
C SER A 411 -7.55 6.41 -21.30
N LYS A 412 -8.70 6.93 -21.70
CA LYS A 412 -9.34 8.11 -21.09
C LYS A 412 -10.00 7.81 -19.74
N GLN A 413 -10.09 6.54 -19.35
CA GLN A 413 -10.57 6.13 -18.03
C GLN A 413 -9.37 5.99 -17.08
N HIS A 414 -9.57 6.32 -15.80
CA HIS A 414 -8.55 6.20 -14.75
C HIS A 414 -8.72 4.95 -13.87
N ALA A 415 -9.83 4.21 -14.03
CA ALA A 415 -10.09 2.92 -13.39
C ALA A 415 -11.03 2.08 -14.28
N VAL A 416 -10.94 0.75 -14.20
CA VAL A 416 -11.77 -0.20 -14.94
C VAL A 416 -12.98 -0.60 -14.10
N ILE A 417 -14.10 0.05 -14.39
CA ILE A 417 -15.36 -0.18 -13.65
C ILE A 417 -16.03 -1.49 -14.12
N PRO A 418 -16.37 -2.44 -13.23
CA PRO A 418 -17.10 -3.68 -13.55
C PRO A 418 -18.58 -3.42 -13.87
N SER A 419 -18.85 -2.74 -14.99
CA SER A 419 -20.19 -2.47 -15.51
C SER A 419 -20.43 -3.23 -16.81
N GLN A 420 -21.65 -3.76 -16.99
CA GLN A 420 -22.04 -4.55 -18.17
C GLN A 420 -21.13 -5.77 -18.39
N VAL A 421 -20.91 -6.57 -17.34
CA VAL A 421 -20.26 -7.88 -17.47
C VAL A 421 -21.13 -8.80 -18.34
N PHE A 422 -20.50 -9.58 -19.21
CA PHE A 422 -21.13 -10.53 -20.14
C PHE A 422 -20.20 -11.73 -20.33
N GLU A 423 -20.72 -12.83 -20.86
CA GLU A 423 -19.89 -14.00 -21.19
C GLU A 423 -19.25 -13.82 -22.57
N LEU A 424 -17.95 -14.07 -22.64
CA LEU A 424 -17.19 -14.17 -23.89
C LEU A 424 -17.56 -15.47 -24.63
N GLU A 425 -17.13 -15.60 -25.89
CA GLU A 425 -17.44 -16.77 -26.74
C GLU A 425 -16.87 -18.09 -26.19
N ASP A 426 -15.93 -18.05 -25.24
CA ASP A 426 -15.37 -19.20 -24.53
C ASP A 426 -16.06 -19.51 -23.18
N GLY A 427 -17.17 -18.82 -22.86
CA GLY A 427 -17.88 -18.93 -21.59
C GLY A 427 -17.20 -18.22 -20.42
N SER A 428 -16.07 -17.54 -20.63
CA SER A 428 -15.40 -16.79 -19.57
C SER A 428 -15.99 -15.39 -19.38
N SER A 429 -15.89 -14.85 -18.17
CA SER A 429 -16.39 -13.50 -17.87
C SER A 429 -15.60 -12.42 -18.62
N SER A 430 -16.32 -11.47 -19.22
CA SER A 430 -15.76 -10.27 -19.87
C SER A 430 -15.08 -9.31 -18.90
N TYR A 431 -15.26 -9.49 -17.59
CA TYR A 431 -14.52 -8.79 -16.54
C TYR A 431 -13.82 -9.78 -15.61
N LYS A 432 -12.58 -9.52 -15.23
CA LYS A 432 -11.87 -10.27 -14.19
C LYS A 432 -10.95 -9.37 -13.39
N ASP A 433 -10.99 -9.56 -12.07
CA ASP A 433 -10.08 -8.95 -11.12
C ASP A 433 -8.86 -9.87 -10.93
N PHE A 434 -7.69 -9.26 -10.92
CA PHE A 434 -6.36 -9.87 -10.79
C PHE A 434 -5.54 -9.21 -9.68
N ALA A 435 -6.05 -8.21 -8.95
CA ALA A 435 -5.30 -7.47 -7.94
C ALA A 435 -4.71 -8.38 -6.85
N MET A 436 -5.44 -9.45 -6.46
CA MET A 436 -4.98 -10.44 -5.47
C MET A 436 -4.26 -11.66 -6.07
N THR A 437 -3.93 -11.68 -7.37
CA THR A 437 -3.28 -12.87 -7.96
C THR A 437 -1.81 -13.00 -7.60
N ARG A 438 -1.40 -14.16 -7.07
CA ARG A 438 0.01 -14.53 -6.82
C ARG A 438 0.87 -14.56 -8.11
N ASN A 439 0.26 -14.51 -9.29
CA ASN A 439 0.94 -14.48 -10.59
C ASN A 439 1.40 -13.07 -11.03
N ASN A 440 1.02 -12.01 -10.30
CA ASN A 440 1.53 -10.66 -10.55
C ASN A 440 3.04 -10.59 -10.24
N ARG A 441 3.85 -10.28 -11.25
CA ARG A 441 5.31 -10.51 -11.21
C ARG A 441 6.09 -9.44 -10.44
N PHE A 442 5.51 -8.27 -10.25
CA PHE A 442 6.16 -7.08 -9.66
C PHE A 442 5.65 -6.73 -8.26
N SER A 443 4.86 -7.60 -7.62
CA SER A 443 4.22 -7.34 -6.31
C SER A 443 5.20 -7.14 -5.14
N SER A 444 6.38 -7.76 -5.22
CA SER A 444 7.44 -7.65 -4.20
C SER A 444 8.71 -7.09 -4.84
N ALA A 445 9.33 -6.08 -4.24
CA ALA A 445 10.49 -5.38 -4.82
C ALA A 445 11.66 -6.32 -5.18
N GLY A 446 11.92 -7.34 -4.36
CA GLY A 446 12.95 -8.35 -4.63
C GLY A 446 12.63 -9.35 -5.75
N GLN A 447 11.35 -9.53 -6.09
CA GLN A 447 10.92 -10.31 -7.27
C GLN A 447 10.91 -9.41 -8.52
N ALA A 448 10.42 -8.17 -8.38
CA ALA A 448 10.41 -7.16 -9.42
C ALA A 448 11.82 -6.89 -10.00
N SER A 449 12.84 -6.79 -9.16
CA SER A 449 14.23 -6.54 -9.58
C SER A 449 14.87 -7.69 -10.37
N LYS A 450 14.35 -8.92 -10.25
CA LYS A 450 14.79 -10.11 -11.00
C LYS A 450 14.10 -10.23 -12.37
N ASN A 451 13.01 -9.50 -12.61
CA ASN A 451 12.28 -9.53 -13.87
C ASN A 451 12.92 -8.61 -14.91
N ILE A 452 13.66 -9.20 -15.85
CA ILE A 452 14.18 -8.46 -17.00
C ILE A 452 13.05 -8.31 -18.03
N ILE A 453 12.59 -7.07 -18.24
CA ILE A 453 11.56 -6.77 -19.24
C ILE A 453 12.19 -6.82 -20.64
N GLN A 454 11.61 -7.64 -21.51
CA GLN A 454 12.10 -7.87 -22.88
C GLN A 454 11.00 -7.60 -23.91
N PRO A 455 11.36 -7.10 -25.11
CA PRO A 455 10.42 -7.00 -26.22
C PRO A 455 10.03 -8.41 -26.72
N PRO A 456 8.87 -8.55 -27.39
CA PRO A 456 8.45 -9.84 -27.94
C PRO A 456 9.46 -10.45 -28.92
N SER A 457 10.01 -11.62 -28.56
CA SER A 457 10.99 -12.38 -29.32
C SER A 457 10.45 -13.75 -29.75
N ALA A 458 11.16 -14.44 -30.65
CA ALA A 458 10.82 -15.79 -31.10
C ALA A 458 11.29 -16.90 -30.13
N VAL A 459 11.98 -16.54 -29.04
CA VAL A 459 12.50 -17.47 -28.05
C VAL A 459 11.86 -17.18 -26.69
N LEU A 460 11.17 -18.17 -26.14
CA LEU A 460 10.61 -18.11 -24.79
C LEU A 460 11.54 -18.82 -23.80
N HIS A 461 11.73 -18.20 -22.63
CA HIS A 461 12.28 -18.86 -21.46
C HIS A 461 11.13 -19.42 -20.62
N TYR A 462 11.19 -20.72 -20.31
CA TYR A 462 10.26 -21.41 -19.43
C TYR A 462 10.93 -21.73 -18.10
N TYR A 463 10.17 -21.66 -17.01
CA TYR A 463 10.63 -21.99 -15.66
C TYR A 463 9.47 -22.45 -14.78
N ASN A 464 9.80 -22.99 -13.60
CA ASN A 464 8.84 -23.57 -12.64
C ASN A 464 8.08 -24.78 -13.20
N VAL A 465 8.73 -25.59 -14.04
CA VAL A 465 8.19 -26.84 -14.61
C VAL A 465 8.70 -28.04 -13.79
N PRO A 466 7.92 -29.12 -13.61
CA PRO A 466 8.41 -30.33 -12.93
C PRO A 466 9.58 -31.02 -13.65
N PRO A 467 10.53 -31.64 -12.92
CA PRO A 467 11.61 -32.42 -13.52
C PRO A 467 11.16 -33.70 -14.24
N CYS A 468 9.91 -34.15 -14.04
CA CYS A 468 9.35 -35.31 -14.75
C CYS A 468 8.73 -34.97 -16.13
N ILE A 469 8.72 -33.70 -16.54
CA ILE A 469 8.16 -33.26 -17.83
C ILE A 469 9.24 -33.33 -18.92
N SER A 470 9.00 -34.16 -19.93
CA SER A 470 9.84 -34.23 -21.14
C SER A 470 9.45 -33.19 -22.19
N GLN A 471 10.29 -33.04 -23.22
CA GLN A 471 9.99 -32.23 -24.40
C GLN A 471 8.64 -32.62 -25.05
N ASP A 472 8.35 -33.91 -25.16
CA ASP A 472 7.10 -34.43 -25.75
C ASP A 472 5.86 -34.02 -24.96
N HIS A 473 5.98 -33.87 -23.64
CA HIS A 473 4.87 -33.40 -22.81
C HIS A 473 4.54 -31.93 -23.09
N LEU A 474 5.55 -31.09 -23.31
CA LEU A 474 5.35 -29.70 -23.70
C LEU A 474 4.80 -29.56 -25.13
N LEU A 475 5.23 -30.42 -26.07
CA LEU A 475 4.65 -30.48 -27.43
C LEU A 475 3.20 -30.95 -27.43
N ARG A 476 2.85 -31.94 -26.59
CA ARG A 476 1.46 -32.36 -26.38
C ARG A 476 0.63 -31.23 -25.81
N LEU A 477 1.13 -30.51 -24.80
CA LEU A 477 0.45 -29.33 -24.24
C LEU A 477 0.20 -28.23 -25.28
N CYS A 478 1.14 -27.99 -26.21
CA CYS A 478 0.93 -27.05 -27.31
C CYS A 478 -0.20 -27.52 -28.25
N THR A 479 -0.19 -28.81 -28.60
CA THR A 479 -1.22 -29.44 -29.46
C THR A 479 -2.61 -29.42 -28.81
N GLU A 480 -2.69 -29.76 -27.52
CA GLU A 480 -3.93 -29.82 -26.73
C GLU A 480 -4.62 -28.44 -26.61
N HIS A 481 -3.85 -27.34 -26.67
CA HIS A 481 -4.35 -25.98 -26.55
C HIS A 481 -4.49 -25.21 -27.87
N ASP A 482 -4.36 -25.88 -29.03
CA ASP A 482 -4.43 -25.26 -30.38
C ASP A 482 -3.43 -24.09 -30.53
N VAL A 483 -2.18 -24.32 -30.11
CA VAL A 483 -1.07 -23.37 -30.26
C VAL A 483 0.14 -23.98 -30.98
N PRO A 484 0.97 -23.17 -31.65
CA PRO A 484 2.17 -23.63 -32.36
C PRO A 484 3.13 -24.44 -31.48
N GLY A 485 3.71 -25.49 -32.05
CA GLY A 485 4.85 -26.20 -31.45
C GLY A 485 6.15 -25.41 -31.59
N PHE A 486 7.12 -25.69 -30.73
CA PHE A 486 8.47 -25.12 -30.83
C PHE A 486 9.37 -25.97 -31.74
N VAL A 487 10.31 -25.29 -32.40
CA VAL A 487 11.28 -25.84 -33.36
C VAL A 487 12.51 -26.38 -32.64
N LYS A 488 13.04 -25.64 -31.67
CA LYS A 488 14.15 -26.08 -30.81
C LYS A 488 13.77 -26.03 -29.34
N PHE A 489 14.32 -26.98 -28.60
CA PHE A 489 14.19 -27.14 -27.17
C PHE A 489 15.57 -27.23 -26.53
N LYS A 490 15.80 -26.48 -25.46
CA LYS A 490 17.01 -26.60 -24.64
C LYS A 490 16.63 -26.48 -23.18
N MET A 491 16.71 -27.61 -22.49
CA MET A 491 16.67 -27.65 -21.04
C MET A 491 17.98 -27.10 -20.47
N PHE A 492 17.89 -26.36 -19.37
CA PHE A 492 19.06 -26.01 -18.56
C PHE A 492 19.27 -27.08 -17.49
N ASP A 493 20.54 -27.36 -17.19
CA ASP A 493 20.89 -28.30 -16.12
C ASP A 493 20.37 -27.75 -14.78
N ALA A 494 19.43 -28.47 -14.18
CA ALA A 494 18.91 -28.14 -12.87
C ALA A 494 20.06 -28.26 -11.83
N LYS A 495 20.17 -27.27 -10.94
CA LYS A 495 21.03 -27.43 -9.75
C LYS A 495 20.60 -28.68 -8.97
N PRO A 496 21.52 -29.44 -8.33
CA PRO A 496 21.17 -30.70 -7.65
C PRO A 496 20.05 -30.59 -6.60
N SER A 497 19.83 -29.41 -6.03
CA SER A 497 18.76 -29.11 -5.05
C SER A 497 17.46 -28.59 -5.66
N SER A 498 17.36 -28.39 -6.99
CA SER A 498 16.20 -27.71 -7.58
C SER A 498 15.01 -28.64 -7.78
N LYS A 499 13.90 -28.33 -7.10
CA LYS A 499 12.59 -28.98 -7.28
C LYS A 499 11.93 -28.70 -8.65
N THR A 500 12.54 -27.86 -9.51
CA THR A 500 11.97 -27.43 -10.81
C THR A 500 13.02 -27.36 -11.91
N ILE A 501 12.57 -27.39 -13.17
CA ILE A 501 13.41 -27.21 -14.36
C ILE A 501 13.07 -25.91 -15.09
N SER A 502 14.05 -25.42 -15.84
CA SER A 502 13.94 -24.26 -16.72
C SER A 502 14.66 -24.51 -18.04
N GLY A 503 14.44 -23.64 -19.02
CA GLY A 503 15.04 -23.78 -20.34
C GLY A 503 14.47 -22.80 -21.37
N LEU A 504 14.78 -23.05 -22.63
CA LEU A 504 14.40 -22.22 -23.77
C LEU A 504 13.60 -23.02 -24.81
N LEU A 505 12.62 -22.36 -25.41
CA LEU A 505 11.82 -22.81 -26.55
C LEU A 505 11.99 -21.78 -27.69
N GLU A 506 12.38 -22.21 -28.88
CA GLU A 506 12.46 -21.35 -30.08
C GLU A 506 11.34 -21.72 -31.06
N PHE A 507 10.66 -20.71 -31.61
CA PHE A 507 9.56 -20.83 -32.56
C PHE A 507 9.97 -20.24 -33.92
N ASP A 508 9.32 -20.67 -35.02
CA ASP A 508 9.62 -20.18 -36.37
C ASP A 508 9.36 -18.67 -36.50
N SER A 509 8.39 -18.15 -35.74
CA SER A 509 8.10 -16.72 -35.69
C SER A 509 7.87 -16.17 -34.30
N LYS A 510 8.22 -14.88 -34.11
CA LYS A 510 7.86 -14.12 -32.90
C LYS A 510 6.34 -14.07 -32.65
N THR A 511 5.54 -14.23 -33.70
CA THR A 511 4.07 -14.26 -33.59
C THR A 511 3.57 -15.54 -32.95
N GLU A 512 4.14 -16.69 -33.31
CA GLU A 512 3.85 -17.97 -32.67
C GLU A 512 4.28 -17.97 -31.20
N ALA A 513 5.49 -17.49 -30.90
CA ALA A 513 5.98 -17.36 -29.52
C ALA A 513 5.04 -16.49 -28.65
N VAL A 514 4.52 -15.38 -29.17
CA VAL A 514 3.53 -14.55 -28.47
C VAL A 514 2.20 -15.28 -28.28
N GLU A 515 1.72 -16.03 -29.28
CA GLU A 515 0.48 -16.81 -29.18
C GLU A 515 0.60 -17.92 -28.12
N VAL A 516 1.70 -18.67 -28.13
CA VAL A 516 1.99 -19.70 -27.12
C VAL A 516 2.09 -19.10 -25.73
N LEU A 517 2.81 -17.99 -25.56
CA LEU A 517 2.89 -17.28 -24.27
C LEU A 517 1.51 -16.78 -23.80
N THR A 518 0.69 -16.28 -24.72
CA THR A 518 -0.66 -15.78 -24.41
C THR A 518 -1.56 -16.88 -23.83
N VAL A 519 -1.42 -18.14 -24.30
CA VAL A 519 -2.26 -19.27 -23.88
C VAL A 519 -1.66 -20.08 -22.71
N LEU A 520 -0.38 -20.45 -22.78
CA LEU A 520 0.24 -21.42 -21.85
C LEU A 520 0.91 -20.78 -20.62
N ASN A 521 1.07 -19.46 -20.57
CA ASN A 521 1.64 -18.82 -19.39
C ASN A 521 0.70 -18.99 -18.17
N HIS A 522 1.28 -19.29 -17.02
CA HIS A 522 0.60 -19.67 -15.78
C HIS A 522 -0.27 -20.95 -15.87
N TYR A 523 -0.02 -21.83 -16.85
CA TYR A 523 -0.69 -23.14 -16.91
C TYR A 523 -0.30 -24.02 -15.71
N GLN A 524 -1.28 -24.70 -15.10
CA GLN A 524 -1.06 -25.56 -13.94
C GLN A 524 -0.80 -27.02 -14.36
N ILE A 525 0.44 -27.46 -14.19
CA ILE A 525 0.88 -28.84 -14.40
C ILE A 525 0.74 -29.60 -13.08
N ARG A 526 -0.19 -30.56 -13.01
CA ARG A 526 -0.35 -31.47 -11.88
C ARG A 526 0.46 -32.75 -12.10
N ILE A 527 1.22 -33.16 -11.09
CA ILE A 527 1.93 -34.45 -11.07
C ILE A 527 1.05 -35.45 -10.30
N PRO A 528 0.87 -36.71 -10.75
CA PRO A 528 0.05 -37.70 -10.05
C PRO A 528 0.42 -37.97 -8.57
N ASN A 529 1.65 -37.63 -8.16
CA ASN A 529 2.21 -37.91 -6.82
C ASN A 529 2.62 -36.63 -6.06
N GLY A 530 2.17 -35.44 -6.46
CA GLY A 530 2.48 -34.18 -5.77
C GLY A 530 1.24 -33.51 -5.20
N SER A 531 1.31 -32.94 -3.99
CA SER A 531 0.21 -32.16 -3.39
C SER A 531 -0.08 -30.90 -4.20
N ASN A 532 0.97 -30.14 -4.53
CA ASN A 532 0.85 -28.80 -5.11
C ASN A 532 1.05 -28.78 -6.65
N PRO A 533 0.21 -28.03 -7.41
CA PRO A 533 0.34 -27.88 -8.85
C PRO A 533 1.49 -26.93 -9.24
N TYR A 534 2.31 -27.34 -10.19
CA TYR A 534 3.40 -26.53 -10.71
C TYR A 534 2.86 -25.54 -11.74
N THR A 535 3.11 -24.25 -11.54
CA THR A 535 2.63 -23.19 -12.45
C THR A 535 3.70 -22.88 -13.49
N LEU A 536 3.53 -23.32 -14.73
CA LEU A 536 4.40 -23.00 -15.87
C LEU A 536 4.50 -21.49 -16.06
N LYS A 537 5.69 -20.91 -15.93
CA LYS A 537 5.92 -19.49 -16.18
C LYS A 537 6.74 -19.30 -17.44
N LEU A 538 6.25 -18.44 -18.33
CA LEU A 538 6.89 -18.08 -19.59
C LEU A 538 7.31 -16.60 -19.58
N CYS A 539 8.42 -16.27 -20.22
CA CYS A 539 8.86 -14.91 -20.53
C CYS A 539 9.63 -14.87 -21.86
N PHE A 540 9.74 -13.70 -22.49
CA PHE A 540 10.61 -13.53 -23.66
C PHE A 540 12.08 -13.62 -23.25
N SER A 541 12.85 -14.43 -23.97
CA SER A 541 14.29 -14.56 -23.74
C SER A 541 15.06 -13.39 -24.34
N THR A 542 16.20 -13.06 -23.73
CA THR A 542 17.25 -12.21 -24.31
C THR A 542 17.96 -12.86 -25.50
N SER A 543 17.94 -14.20 -25.59
CA SER A 543 18.50 -14.95 -26.70
C SER A 543 17.68 -14.75 -27.98
N SER A 544 18.34 -14.37 -29.07
CA SER A 544 17.71 -14.18 -30.39
C SER A 544 17.45 -15.48 -31.16
N HIS A 545 18.10 -16.57 -30.76
CA HIS A 545 18.03 -17.91 -31.35
C HIS A 545 18.64 -18.93 -30.37
N LEU A 546 18.36 -20.22 -30.59
CA LEU A 546 18.82 -21.34 -29.76
C LEU A 546 20.01 -22.15 -30.34
#